data_AF-A0A3D9D5B4-F1
#
_entry.id   AF-A0A3D9D5B4-F1
#
_cell.length_a   1.000
_cell.length_b   1.000
_cell.length_c   1.000
_cell.angle_alpha   90.00
_cell.angle_beta   90.00
_cell.angle_gamma   90.00
#
_symmetry.space_group_name_H-M   'P 1'
#
loop_
_entity.id
_entity.type
_entity.pdbx_description
1 polymer ?
#
loop_
_entity_poly.entity_id
_entity_poly.type
_entity_poly.pdbx_seq_one_letter_code
_entity_poly.pdbx_strand_id
1 'polypeptide(L)'
;MNNETFGITFQYAICKQYKLENNISLERVNNDLLERFINSKMIPKIFRGRKPIKYLSDSKEFTSPFIKRCPHNFLLANDETFSVRTFQGNGKMFAPKVVGQAGDETFNHFFGHLSSEEISRKNFKEFCLNHIDEMLPIIVDYALVSDYNCWFYIKDNHFNYEILKRDDLPELTFDIKNFSFTKPTAKEWIESNTIKYKGRTVLELQLHTNRAGYKIRLHRENFPLLLKIEKEINNSLLGDTAELAICNVFELDSGANNDRLLNNSDRIILKAFEKHYTQNKTNLFPLKPIKYSGTEKRERGGYSKSGVDFFLEKNATLSVKTNKSKSFKVCPPEVGQPSPKTFDLHFSEKGWYDGNMNEEKFRNLVRDKEKLCLLLSEYVKFLNECDYILWSLFLNENNINSKLVGKSDLENITFNPKLIDYSNDFTEKSSVTIKYGQNSISLGEFQVHSARNSLKFRFNFNNLLSV
;
A
#
# COMPACT_ATOMS: atom_id res chain seq x y z
N MET A 1 33.42 11.94 4.27
CA MET A 1 32.51 11.80 3.11
C MET A 1 31.09 11.70 3.63
N ASN A 2 30.15 12.45 3.06
CA ASN A 2 28.76 12.46 3.52
C ASN A 2 27.91 11.43 2.75
N ASN A 3 26.80 10.99 3.34
CA ASN A 3 25.92 9.98 2.75
C ASN A 3 25.33 10.40 1.40
N GLU A 4 25.23 11.71 1.15
CA GLU A 4 24.71 12.27 -0.09
C GLU A 4 25.65 11.99 -1.26
N THR A 5 26.94 12.33 -1.14
CA THR A 5 27.97 12.01 -2.15
C THR A 5 28.04 10.51 -2.40
N PHE A 6 27.95 9.69 -1.35
CA PHE A 6 27.94 8.23 -1.47
C PHE A 6 26.75 7.74 -2.31
N GLY A 7 25.55 8.27 -2.04
CA GLY A 7 24.33 7.92 -2.78
C GLY A 7 24.30 8.40 -4.22
N ILE A 8 24.79 9.60 -4.49
CA ILE A 8 24.86 10.17 -5.85
C ILE A 8 25.88 9.40 -6.69
N THR A 9 27.06 9.14 -6.12
CA THR A 9 28.11 8.37 -6.80
C THR A 9 27.61 6.97 -7.15
N PHE A 10 26.85 6.32 -6.26
CA PHE A 10 26.31 4.98 -6.53
C PHE A 10 25.25 5.00 -7.64
N GLN A 11 24.34 5.98 -7.64
CA GLN A 11 23.39 6.15 -8.74
C GLN A 11 24.10 6.41 -10.08
N TYR A 12 25.13 7.25 -10.08
CA TYR A 12 25.94 7.51 -11.27
C TYR A 12 26.66 6.25 -11.78
N ALA A 13 27.19 5.42 -10.87
CA ALA A 13 27.80 4.14 -11.22
C ALA A 13 26.80 3.20 -11.92
N ILE A 14 25.54 3.17 -11.48
CA ILE A 14 24.47 2.40 -12.14
C ILE A 14 24.20 2.95 -13.54
N CYS A 15 24.07 4.28 -13.69
CA CYS A 15 23.87 4.90 -14.99
C CYS A 15 25.02 4.57 -15.96
N LYS A 16 26.27 4.63 -15.50
CA LYS A 16 27.44 4.28 -16.31
C LYS A 16 27.45 2.80 -16.72
N GLN A 17 27.11 1.89 -15.80
CA GLN A 17 27.05 0.44 -16.07
C GLN A 17 26.00 0.09 -17.15
N TYR A 18 24.85 0.76 -17.14
CA TYR A 18 23.73 0.47 -18.03
C TYR A 18 23.58 1.47 -19.18
N LYS A 19 24.52 2.41 -19.34
CA LYS A 19 24.51 3.46 -20.36
C LYS A 19 23.22 4.31 -20.34
N LEU A 20 22.78 4.68 -19.13
CA LEU A 20 21.58 5.49 -18.94
C LEU A 20 21.93 6.98 -18.98
N GLU A 21 21.14 7.75 -19.74
CA GLU A 21 21.17 9.20 -19.71
C GLU A 21 20.79 9.70 -18.32
N ASN A 22 21.53 10.70 -17.81
CA ASN A 22 21.32 11.26 -16.48
C ASN A 22 21.89 12.68 -16.39
N ASN A 23 21.37 13.46 -15.45
CA ASN A 23 21.78 14.85 -15.21
C ASN A 23 22.61 14.99 -13.92
N ILE A 24 23.31 13.93 -13.52
CA ILE A 24 24.12 13.96 -12.29
C ILE A 24 25.36 14.81 -12.54
N SER A 25 25.51 15.90 -11.77
CA SER A 25 26.72 16.72 -11.80
C SER A 25 27.94 15.91 -11.37
N LEU A 26 28.96 15.89 -12.23
CA LEU A 26 30.23 15.19 -12.01
C LEU A 26 30.99 15.71 -10.78
N GLU A 27 30.79 16.97 -10.39
CA GLU A 27 31.40 17.55 -9.18
C GLU A 27 30.88 16.90 -7.89
N ARG A 28 29.68 16.30 -7.94
CA ARG A 28 29.07 15.60 -6.81
C ARG A 28 29.45 14.12 -6.76
N VAL A 29 30.19 13.64 -7.76
CA VAL A 29 30.64 12.26 -7.89
C VAL A 29 32.05 12.14 -7.30
N ASN A 30 32.26 11.14 -6.45
CA ASN A 30 33.59 10.80 -5.97
C ASN A 30 34.20 9.70 -6.85
N ASN A 31 35.31 9.99 -7.54
CA ASN A 31 35.91 9.08 -8.51
C ASN A 31 36.44 7.78 -7.88
N ASP A 32 37.14 7.87 -6.74
CA ASP A 32 37.65 6.68 -6.05
C ASP A 32 36.52 5.72 -5.66
N LEU A 33 35.42 6.28 -5.17
CA LEU A 33 34.24 5.50 -4.79
C LEU A 33 33.52 4.93 -6.03
N LEU A 34 33.45 5.69 -7.13
CA LEU A 34 32.90 5.21 -8.39
C LEU A 34 33.65 3.98 -8.90
N GLU A 35 34.99 4.03 -8.91
CA GLU A 35 35.82 2.89 -9.30
C GLU A 35 35.59 1.68 -8.41
N ARG A 36 35.51 1.90 -7.08
CA ARG A 36 35.17 0.82 -6.13
C ARG A 36 33.81 0.19 -6.42
N PHE A 37 32.79 0.97 -6.74
CA PHE A 37 31.47 0.43 -7.08
C PHE A 37 31.51 -0.42 -8.36
N ILE A 38 32.17 0.07 -9.41
CA ILE A 38 32.30 -0.66 -10.68
C ILE A 38 33.07 -1.97 -10.45
N ASN A 39 34.21 -1.91 -9.76
CA ASN A 39 35.08 -3.07 -9.51
C ASN A 39 34.45 -4.10 -8.58
N SER A 40 33.53 -3.71 -7.69
CA SER A 40 32.82 -4.63 -6.79
C SER A 40 31.92 -5.64 -7.51
N LYS A 41 31.56 -5.38 -8.79
CA LYS A 41 30.57 -6.16 -9.56
C LYS A 41 29.21 -6.28 -8.87
N MET A 42 28.88 -5.41 -7.91
CA MET A 42 27.66 -5.53 -7.14
C MET A 42 26.42 -5.00 -7.88
N ILE A 43 26.61 -4.00 -8.74
CA ILE A 43 25.52 -3.43 -9.57
C ILE A 43 24.88 -4.53 -10.47
N PRO A 44 25.65 -5.34 -11.23
CA PRO A 44 25.07 -6.48 -11.96
C PRO A 44 24.31 -7.48 -11.08
N LYS A 45 24.73 -7.68 -9.82
CA LYS A 45 24.03 -8.59 -8.88
C LYS A 45 22.70 -8.00 -8.44
N ILE A 46 22.67 -6.73 -8.07
CA ILE A 46 21.45 -6.01 -7.64
C ILE A 46 20.36 -6.07 -8.72
N PHE A 47 20.75 -5.85 -9.98
CA PHE A 47 19.85 -5.76 -11.13
C PHE A 47 19.72 -7.08 -11.92
N ARG A 48 20.15 -8.22 -11.36
CA ARG A 48 19.97 -9.53 -12.00
C ARG A 48 18.47 -9.81 -12.21
N GLY A 49 18.08 -10.00 -13.47
CA GLY A 49 16.67 -10.18 -13.86
C GLY A 49 15.82 -8.90 -13.84
N ARG A 50 16.43 -7.73 -13.58
CA ARG A 50 15.75 -6.44 -13.41
C ARG A 50 16.54 -5.35 -14.12
N LYS A 51 16.62 -5.38 -15.45
CA LYS A 51 17.46 -4.44 -16.19
C LYS A 51 16.89 -3.01 -16.07
N PRO A 52 17.63 -2.02 -15.53
CA PRO A 52 17.19 -0.64 -15.56
C PRO A 52 17.32 -0.08 -16.97
N ILE A 53 16.32 0.68 -17.41
CA ILE A 53 16.22 1.26 -18.75
C ILE A 53 16.16 2.78 -18.74
N LYS A 54 15.87 3.40 -17.59
CA LYS A 54 15.76 4.86 -17.45
C LYS A 54 16.14 5.32 -16.06
N TYR A 55 16.84 6.44 -15.97
CA TYR A 55 17.09 7.15 -14.71
C TYR A 55 15.98 8.17 -14.46
N LEU A 56 15.38 8.13 -13.27
CA LEU A 56 14.15 8.88 -12.97
C LEU A 56 14.33 9.99 -11.94
N SER A 57 15.44 10.03 -11.18
CA SER A 57 15.55 10.93 -10.01
C SER A 57 15.32 12.41 -10.32
N ASP A 58 15.68 12.85 -11.53
CA ASP A 58 15.51 14.24 -11.99
C ASP A 58 14.29 14.43 -12.92
N SER A 59 13.53 13.36 -13.18
CA SER A 59 12.33 13.39 -14.01
C SER A 59 11.12 13.97 -13.26
N LYS A 60 10.12 14.40 -14.03
CA LYS A 60 8.77 14.74 -13.54
C LYS A 60 7.79 13.57 -13.62
N GLU A 61 8.24 12.39 -14.04
CA GLU A 61 7.42 11.19 -14.01
C GLU A 61 7.13 10.78 -12.57
N PHE A 62 5.94 10.21 -12.33
CA PHE A 62 5.49 9.79 -10.99
C PHE A 62 5.49 10.92 -9.95
N THR A 63 5.37 12.18 -10.41
CA THR A 63 5.23 13.37 -9.57
C THR A 63 3.81 13.93 -9.61
N SER A 64 3.52 14.81 -8.67
CA SER A 64 2.32 15.64 -8.61
C SER A 64 2.71 17.02 -8.06
N PRO A 65 1.80 18.01 -7.99
CA PRO A 65 2.09 19.31 -7.38
C PRO A 65 2.67 19.19 -5.95
N PHE A 66 2.31 18.12 -5.24
CA PHE A 66 2.74 17.84 -3.86
C PHE A 66 4.02 17.00 -3.77
N ILE A 67 4.53 16.48 -4.89
CA ILE A 67 5.72 15.63 -4.98
C ILE A 67 6.74 16.28 -5.91
N LYS A 68 7.63 17.12 -5.37
CA LYS A 68 8.51 17.96 -6.21
C LYS A 68 9.56 17.20 -7.04
N ARG A 69 9.96 16.01 -6.57
CA ARG A 69 10.99 15.16 -7.18
C ARG A 69 10.49 13.73 -7.33
N CYS A 70 10.90 13.04 -8.39
CA CYS A 70 10.50 11.66 -8.62
C CYS A 70 10.88 10.78 -7.41
N PRO A 71 9.93 10.00 -6.86
CA PRO A 71 10.20 9.13 -5.73
C PRO A 71 11.04 7.89 -6.12
N HIS A 72 11.12 7.57 -7.41
CA HIS A 72 11.89 6.44 -7.93
C HIS A 72 13.27 6.89 -8.40
N ASN A 73 14.23 5.96 -8.44
CA ASN A 73 15.55 6.26 -9.03
C ASN A 73 15.67 5.71 -10.46
N PHE A 74 15.06 4.57 -10.75
CA PHE A 74 15.15 3.92 -12.06
C PHE A 74 13.81 3.30 -12.48
N LEU A 75 13.55 3.29 -13.78
CA LEU A 75 12.53 2.45 -14.42
C LEU A 75 13.20 1.17 -14.93
N LEU A 76 12.55 0.04 -14.75
CA LEU A 76 13.02 -1.27 -15.21
C LEU A 76 12.36 -1.65 -16.55
N ALA A 77 12.96 -2.60 -17.26
CA ALA A 77 12.50 -3.05 -18.58
C ALA A 77 11.08 -3.65 -18.61
N ASN A 78 10.55 -4.00 -17.44
CA ASN A 78 9.20 -4.56 -17.26
C ASN A 78 8.22 -3.51 -16.68
N ASP A 79 8.52 -2.23 -16.82
CA ASP A 79 7.76 -1.08 -16.30
C ASP A 79 7.66 -0.98 -14.76
N GLU A 80 8.34 -1.88 -14.01
CA GLU A 80 8.47 -1.75 -12.56
C GLU A 80 9.48 -0.65 -12.19
N THR A 81 9.29 -0.07 -11.02
CA THR A 81 10.11 1.02 -10.47
C THR A 81 11.12 0.51 -9.45
N PHE A 82 12.29 1.15 -9.42
CA PHE A 82 13.38 0.78 -8.51
C PHE A 82 13.90 2.03 -7.78
N SER A 83 13.98 1.95 -6.45
CA SER A 83 14.66 2.95 -5.63
C SER A 83 15.91 2.41 -4.99
N VAL A 84 16.89 3.30 -4.82
CA VAL A 84 18.09 3.06 -4.02
C VAL A 84 18.10 4.04 -2.86
N ARG A 85 18.23 3.50 -1.65
CA ARG A 85 18.66 4.27 -0.48
C ARG A 85 20.05 3.83 -0.08
N THR A 86 20.89 4.80 0.20
CA THR A 86 22.26 4.55 0.64
C THR A 86 22.48 4.93 2.09
N PHE A 87 23.31 4.15 2.77
CA PHE A 87 23.66 4.39 4.17
C PHE A 87 25.17 4.26 4.38
N GLN A 88 25.82 5.40 4.56
CA GLN A 88 27.22 5.52 4.93
C GLN A 88 27.36 5.71 6.45
N GLY A 89 28.05 4.78 7.12
CA GLY A 89 28.38 4.86 8.54
C GLY A 89 27.23 4.51 9.50
N ASN A 90 27.30 5.05 10.73
CA ASN A 90 26.38 4.77 11.84
C ASN A 90 25.04 5.51 11.75
N GLY A 91 24.73 6.14 10.60
CA GLY A 91 23.48 6.87 10.40
C GLY A 91 22.28 5.93 10.51
N LYS A 92 21.49 6.10 11.58
CA LYS A 92 20.32 5.25 11.86
C LYS A 92 19.01 5.77 11.29
N MET A 93 18.96 7.04 10.87
CA MET A 93 17.71 7.70 10.50
C MET A 93 17.68 8.09 9.03
N PHE A 94 16.54 7.89 8.35
CA PHE A 94 16.35 8.33 6.97
C PHE A 94 14.96 8.91 6.74
N ALA A 95 14.87 9.89 5.84
CA ALA A 95 13.60 10.50 5.48
C ALA A 95 12.97 9.75 4.28
N PRO A 96 11.67 9.40 4.34
CA PRO A 96 10.90 9.03 3.14
C PRO A 96 11.01 10.11 2.07
N LYS A 97 11.03 9.73 0.79
CA LYS A 97 11.27 10.70 -0.29
C LYS A 97 10.10 11.67 -0.50
N VAL A 98 8.88 11.22 -0.19
CA VAL A 98 7.64 11.97 -0.41
C VAL A 98 7.24 12.76 0.84
N VAL A 99 7.02 12.06 1.95
CA VAL A 99 6.50 12.67 3.19
C VAL A 99 7.58 13.05 4.22
N GLY A 100 8.85 12.73 3.95
CA GLY A 100 9.92 12.86 4.94
C GLY A 100 10.38 14.29 5.23
N GLN A 101 10.15 15.20 4.30
CA GLN A 101 10.50 16.63 4.40
C GLN A 101 9.42 17.45 3.70
N ALA A 102 8.24 17.49 4.30
CA ALA A 102 7.05 18.10 3.70
C ALA A 102 6.87 19.55 4.18
N GLY A 103 6.49 20.46 3.27
CA GLY A 103 5.92 21.75 3.64
C GLY A 103 4.46 21.62 4.08
N ASP A 104 3.81 22.72 4.44
CA ASP A 104 2.43 22.73 4.94
C ASP A 104 1.43 22.10 3.95
N GLU A 105 1.46 22.53 2.68
CA GLU A 105 0.61 21.98 1.61
C GLU A 105 0.82 20.47 1.43
N THR A 106 2.08 20.05 1.24
CA THR A 106 2.43 18.63 1.07
C THR A 106 2.00 17.79 2.28
N PHE A 107 2.18 18.29 3.50
CA PHE A 107 1.79 17.57 4.70
C PHE A 107 0.28 17.41 4.79
N ASN A 108 -0.48 18.47 4.54
CA ASN A 108 -1.94 18.43 4.54
C ASN A 108 -2.52 17.59 3.40
N HIS A 109 -1.84 17.50 2.25
CA HIS A 109 -2.22 16.60 1.16
C HIS A 109 -2.19 15.13 1.59
N PHE A 110 -1.14 14.71 2.30
CA PHE A 110 -0.94 13.31 2.70
C PHE A 110 -1.60 12.94 4.03
N PHE A 111 -1.67 13.85 5.00
CA PHE A 111 -2.13 13.55 6.36
C PHE A 111 -3.37 14.34 6.80
N GLY A 112 -3.78 15.37 6.05
CA GLY A 112 -4.88 16.25 6.47
C GLY A 112 -6.25 15.58 6.57
N HIS A 113 -6.44 14.40 5.96
CA HIS A 113 -7.67 13.61 6.08
C HIS A 113 -7.84 12.97 7.48
N LEU A 114 -6.77 12.92 8.29
CA LEU A 114 -6.79 12.43 9.67
C LEU A 114 -7.23 13.52 10.67
N SER A 115 -7.40 14.76 10.21
CA SER A 115 -7.74 15.91 11.05
C SER A 115 -9.02 16.57 10.55
N SER A 116 -9.83 17.10 11.47
CA SER A 116 -10.99 17.94 11.13
C SER A 116 -10.58 19.35 10.72
N GLU A 117 -9.37 19.78 11.09
CA GLU A 117 -8.82 21.10 10.80
C GLU A 117 -7.53 21.00 9.99
N GLU A 118 -7.16 22.08 9.31
CA GLU A 118 -5.88 22.16 8.62
C GLU A 118 -4.70 22.04 9.60
N ILE A 119 -3.72 21.23 9.24
CA ILE A 119 -2.54 20.99 10.05
C ILE A 119 -1.56 22.13 9.80
N SER A 120 -1.18 22.83 10.86
CA SER A 120 -0.24 23.93 10.85
C SER A 120 0.83 23.73 11.91
N ARG A 121 1.82 24.61 11.93
CA ARG A 121 2.87 24.60 12.96
C ARG A 121 2.32 24.71 14.40
N LYS A 122 1.11 25.26 14.58
CA LYS A 122 0.46 25.43 15.89
C LYS A 122 -0.06 24.10 16.45
N ASN A 123 -0.71 23.28 15.63
CA ASN A 123 -1.35 22.02 16.04
C ASN A 123 -0.55 20.76 15.66
N PHE A 124 0.49 20.87 14.83
CA PHE A 124 1.30 19.75 14.32
C PHE A 124 1.77 18.78 15.42
N LYS A 125 2.25 19.29 16.56
CA LYS A 125 2.77 18.46 17.65
C LYS A 125 1.68 17.60 18.27
N GLU A 126 0.53 18.21 18.53
CA GLU A 126 -0.64 17.53 19.11
C GLU A 126 -1.24 16.53 18.12
N PHE A 127 -1.39 16.93 16.86
CA PHE A 127 -1.78 16.03 15.78
C PHE A 127 -0.90 14.78 15.72
N CYS A 128 0.43 14.95 15.71
CA CYS A 128 1.35 13.82 15.65
C CYS A 128 1.31 12.90 16.88
N LEU A 129 1.02 13.44 18.08
CA LEU A 129 0.89 12.63 19.29
C LEU A 129 -0.38 11.77 19.26
N ASN A 130 -1.45 12.29 18.66
CA ASN A 130 -2.77 11.64 18.66
C ASN A 130 -2.98 10.65 17.50
N HIS A 131 -2.27 10.82 16.38
CA HIS A 131 -2.52 10.05 15.15
C HIS A 131 -1.30 9.24 14.66
N ILE A 132 -0.31 8.97 15.51
CA ILE A 132 0.94 8.35 15.06
C ILE A 132 0.76 6.93 14.50
N ASP A 133 -0.22 6.20 15.02
CA ASP A 133 -0.63 4.86 14.62
C ASP A 133 -1.25 4.84 13.22
N GLU A 134 -1.97 5.91 12.85
CA GLU A 134 -2.54 6.11 11.51
C GLU A 134 -1.52 6.71 10.53
N MET A 135 -0.60 7.55 11.02
CA MET A 135 0.45 8.17 10.20
C MET A 135 1.55 7.17 9.80
N LEU A 136 1.99 6.31 10.72
CA LEU A 136 3.14 5.43 10.50
C LEU A 136 2.97 4.50 9.28
N PRO A 137 1.81 3.86 9.03
CA PRO A 137 1.58 3.09 7.82
C PRO A 137 1.82 3.91 6.55
N ILE A 138 1.29 5.13 6.47
CA ILE A 138 1.47 6.04 5.33
C ILE A 138 2.96 6.38 5.14
N ILE A 139 3.66 6.67 6.24
CA ILE A 139 5.10 6.98 6.25
C ILE A 139 5.93 5.81 5.72
N VAL A 140 5.66 4.58 6.18
CA VAL A 140 6.36 3.37 5.74
C VAL A 140 6.07 3.09 4.27
N ASP A 141 4.84 3.28 3.84
CA ASP A 141 4.43 3.09 2.45
C ASP A 141 5.22 4.00 1.50
N TYR A 142 5.36 5.28 1.83
CA TYR A 142 6.22 6.22 1.08
C TYR A 142 7.72 5.99 1.31
N ALA A 143 8.11 5.28 2.35
CA ALA A 143 9.47 4.80 2.52
C ALA A 143 9.82 3.64 1.56
N LEU A 144 8.81 2.92 1.07
CA LEU A 144 8.94 1.75 0.20
C LEU A 144 8.15 1.92 -1.11
N VAL A 145 8.07 3.16 -1.58
CA VAL A 145 7.20 3.60 -2.66
C VAL A 145 7.45 2.96 -4.03
N SER A 146 8.63 2.38 -4.25
CA SER A 146 8.96 1.69 -5.51
C SER A 146 8.66 0.20 -5.43
N ASP A 147 8.46 -0.45 -6.57
CA ASP A 147 8.22 -1.90 -6.64
C ASP A 147 9.39 -2.68 -6.03
N TYR A 148 10.62 -2.21 -6.26
CA TYR A 148 11.81 -2.66 -5.55
C TYR A 148 12.49 -1.51 -4.80
N ASN A 149 12.83 -1.76 -3.54
CA ASN A 149 13.52 -0.82 -2.69
C ASN A 149 14.86 -1.43 -2.25
N CYS A 150 15.94 -0.94 -2.85
CA CYS A 150 17.30 -1.39 -2.55
C CYS A 150 17.91 -0.53 -1.46
N TRP A 151 18.32 -1.16 -0.38
CA TRP A 151 19.14 -0.56 0.65
C TRP A 151 20.57 -0.94 0.41
N PHE A 152 21.42 0.05 0.16
CA PHE A 152 22.82 -0.16 -0.13
C PHE A 152 23.68 0.49 0.96
N TYR A 153 24.55 -0.27 1.58
CA TYR A 153 25.29 0.19 2.76
C TYR A 153 26.67 -0.42 2.87
N ILE A 154 27.52 0.22 3.67
CA ILE A 154 28.82 -0.30 4.06
C ILE A 154 28.70 -0.96 5.42
N LYS A 155 29.15 -2.21 5.54
CA LYS A 155 29.31 -2.93 6.81
C LYS A 155 30.65 -3.65 6.79
N ASP A 156 31.44 -3.48 7.84
CA ASP A 156 32.76 -4.12 7.98
C ASP A 156 33.67 -3.87 6.77
N ASN A 157 33.67 -2.63 6.26
CA ASN A 157 34.37 -2.19 5.05
C ASN A 157 33.95 -2.87 3.72
N HIS A 158 32.87 -3.67 3.75
CA HIS A 158 32.29 -4.32 2.58
C HIS A 158 30.98 -3.67 2.16
N PHE A 159 30.75 -3.65 0.86
CA PHE A 159 29.49 -3.25 0.27
C PHE A 159 28.45 -4.37 0.46
N ASN A 160 27.29 -3.98 0.98
CA ASN A 160 26.18 -4.87 1.27
C ASN A 160 24.89 -4.26 0.73
N TYR A 161 23.91 -5.11 0.43
CA TYR A 161 22.61 -4.65 0.01
C TYR A 161 21.48 -5.58 0.43
N GLU A 162 20.29 -5.00 0.55
CA GLU A 162 19.02 -5.70 0.74
C GLU A 162 18.02 -5.15 -0.28
N ILE A 163 17.25 -6.03 -0.92
CA ILE A 163 16.18 -5.62 -1.84
C ILE A 163 14.86 -6.07 -1.22
N LEU A 164 13.99 -5.10 -0.97
CA LEU A 164 12.63 -5.32 -0.50
C LEU A 164 11.69 -5.12 -1.69
N LYS A 165 10.91 -6.15 -2.06
CA LYS A 165 9.83 -6.00 -3.03
C LYS A 165 8.59 -5.46 -2.32
N ARG A 166 7.89 -4.49 -2.90
CA ARG A 166 6.73 -3.85 -2.28
C ARG A 166 5.55 -4.81 -2.09
N ASP A 167 5.34 -5.71 -3.05
CA ASP A 167 4.27 -6.72 -3.01
C ASP A 167 4.41 -7.71 -1.86
N ASP A 168 5.64 -7.93 -1.41
CA ASP A 168 5.93 -8.85 -0.31
C ASP A 168 5.64 -8.21 1.07
N LEU A 169 5.28 -6.92 1.09
CA LEU A 169 5.11 -6.17 2.32
C LEU A 169 3.65 -6.12 2.77
N PRO A 170 3.38 -6.48 4.04
CA PRO A 170 2.03 -6.48 4.57
C PRO A 170 1.43 -5.07 4.65
N GLU A 171 0.08 -4.99 4.68
CA GLU A 171 -0.61 -3.76 5.07
C GLU A 171 -0.44 -3.56 6.59
N LEU A 172 0.37 -2.58 6.96
CA LEU A 172 0.74 -2.27 8.34
C LEU A 172 -0.40 -1.53 9.07
N THR A 173 -0.66 -1.92 10.31
CA THR A 173 -1.54 -1.17 11.22
C THR A 173 -0.98 -1.27 12.63
N PHE A 174 -0.96 -0.16 13.35
CA PHE A 174 -0.36 -0.14 14.68
C PHE A 174 -1.42 0.15 15.74
N ASP A 175 -1.23 -0.37 16.95
CA ASP A 175 -2.04 0.03 18.11
C ASP A 175 -1.35 1.23 18.78
N ILE A 176 -2.10 2.33 18.94
CA ILE A 176 -1.64 3.55 19.61
C ILE A 176 -1.03 3.28 21.00
N LYS A 177 -1.53 2.27 21.73
CA LYS A 177 -1.04 1.90 23.08
C LYS A 177 0.38 1.36 23.10
N ASN A 178 0.85 0.84 21.96
CA ASN A 178 2.22 0.33 21.83
C ASN A 178 3.24 1.44 21.56
N PHE A 179 2.79 2.67 21.36
CA PHE A 179 3.67 3.82 21.16
C PHE A 179 4.06 4.47 22.48
N SER A 180 5.29 4.99 22.50
CA SER A 180 5.76 5.89 23.54
C SER A 180 6.60 7.00 22.91
N PHE A 181 6.58 8.16 23.55
CA PHE A 181 7.22 9.37 23.06
C PHE A 181 8.26 9.82 24.07
N THR A 182 9.44 10.23 23.59
CA THR A 182 10.45 10.85 24.47
C THR A 182 9.98 12.18 25.05
N LYS A 183 9.01 12.82 24.39
CA LYS A 183 8.31 14.04 24.82
C LYS A 183 6.80 13.77 24.73
N PRO A 184 6.14 13.30 25.81
CA PRO A 184 4.74 12.88 25.77
C PRO A 184 3.73 14.00 25.52
N THR A 185 4.12 15.27 25.71
CA THR A 185 3.22 16.41 25.50
C THR A 185 3.77 17.38 24.46
N ALA A 186 2.87 18.12 23.79
CA ALA A 186 3.24 19.15 22.81
C ALA A 186 4.10 20.28 23.42
N LYS A 187 3.95 20.54 24.73
CA LYS A 187 4.76 21.52 25.47
C LYS A 187 6.20 21.05 25.66
N GLU A 188 6.41 19.77 25.96
CA GLU A 188 7.74 19.19 26.15
C GLU A 188 8.49 18.98 24.83
N TRP A 189 7.77 18.77 23.73
CA TRP A 189 8.36 18.67 22.41
C TRP A 189 8.79 20.06 21.94
N ILE A 190 10.08 20.38 22.03
CA ILE A 190 10.62 21.65 21.52
C ILE A 190 10.81 21.57 19.99
N GLU A 191 11.87 20.90 19.54
CA GLU A 191 12.23 20.78 18.12
C GLU A 191 12.01 19.36 17.60
N SER A 192 12.40 18.34 18.36
CA SER A 192 12.28 16.93 17.94
C SER A 192 11.63 16.06 19.01
N ASN A 193 11.01 14.98 18.54
CA ASN A 193 10.45 13.94 19.39
C ASN A 193 10.78 12.59 18.77
N THR A 194 11.42 11.74 19.56
CA THR A 194 11.67 10.34 19.20
C THR A 194 10.48 9.50 19.63
N ILE A 195 9.96 8.74 18.67
CA ILE A 195 8.84 7.82 18.86
C ILE A 195 9.40 6.42 18.93
N LYS A 196 8.92 5.67 19.93
CA LYS A 196 9.22 4.26 20.12
C LYS A 196 7.95 3.45 19.94
N TYR A 197 8.07 2.27 19.33
CA TYR A 197 7.03 1.26 19.26
C TYR A 197 7.52 0.01 19.99
N LYS A 198 6.74 -0.52 20.95
CA LYS A 198 7.13 -1.64 21.82
C LYS A 198 8.56 -1.46 22.38
N GLY A 199 8.86 -0.25 22.86
CA GLY A 199 10.14 0.12 23.49
C GLY A 199 11.31 0.42 22.54
N ARG A 200 11.17 0.22 21.22
CA ARG A 200 12.24 0.45 20.24
C ARG A 200 12.02 1.73 19.45
N THR A 201 13.06 2.51 19.20
CA THR A 201 12.96 3.72 18.37
C THR A 201 12.62 3.38 16.92
N VAL A 202 11.55 3.97 16.40
CA VAL A 202 11.03 3.67 15.05
C VAL A 202 11.00 4.89 14.15
N LEU A 203 10.75 6.05 14.75
CA LEU A 203 10.48 7.29 14.04
C LEU A 203 10.99 8.46 14.87
N GLU A 204 11.33 9.54 14.18
CA GLU A 204 11.58 10.83 14.78
C GLU A 204 10.88 11.90 13.96
N LEU A 205 10.15 12.76 14.66
CA LEU A 205 9.45 13.89 14.09
C LEU A 205 10.16 15.16 14.53
N GLN A 206 10.35 16.10 13.60
CA GLN A 206 10.99 17.38 13.89
C GLN A 206 10.18 18.54 13.32
N LEU A 207 10.03 19.58 14.12
CA LEU A 207 9.51 20.88 13.76
C LEU A 207 10.63 21.91 14.00
N HIS A 208 11.34 22.27 12.94
CA HIS A 208 12.43 23.23 13.03
C HIS A 208 11.89 24.63 13.32
N THR A 209 12.48 25.35 14.27
CA THR A 209 12.10 26.73 14.59
C THR A 209 12.45 27.72 13.46
N ASN A 210 13.57 27.48 12.77
CA ASN A 210 14.15 28.42 11.81
C ASN A 210 13.95 28.02 10.33
N ARG A 211 13.19 26.96 10.05
CA ARG A 211 12.93 26.48 8.69
C ARG A 211 11.47 26.07 8.54
N ALA A 212 10.88 26.38 7.39
CA ALA A 212 9.55 25.91 7.04
C ALA A 212 9.56 24.39 6.80
N GLY A 213 8.48 23.73 7.20
CA GLY A 213 8.24 22.31 6.97
C GLY A 213 8.48 21.38 8.16
N TYR A 214 7.99 20.17 7.99
CA TYR A 214 8.00 19.07 8.94
C TYR A 214 8.97 18.01 8.46
N LYS A 215 9.77 17.48 9.38
CA LYS A 215 10.74 16.43 9.05
C LYS A 215 10.40 15.14 9.78
N ILE A 216 10.22 14.09 8.99
CA ILE A 216 9.90 12.74 9.43
C ILE A 216 11.06 11.83 9.05
N ARG A 217 11.61 11.13 10.03
CA ARG A 217 12.72 10.18 9.81
C ARG A 217 12.43 8.83 10.42
N LEU A 218 12.62 7.77 9.65
CA LEU A 218 12.50 6.38 10.09
C LEU A 218 13.84 5.82 10.54
N HIS A 219 13.79 4.94 11.54
CA HIS A 219 14.97 4.29 12.09
C HIS A 219 15.35 3.03 11.29
N ARG A 220 16.36 3.12 10.43
CA ARG A 220 16.87 2.06 9.54
C ARG A 220 17.01 0.70 10.24
N GLU A 221 17.70 0.61 11.37
CA GLU A 221 18.00 -0.71 11.97
C GLU A 221 16.75 -1.37 12.56
N ASN A 222 15.80 -0.56 13.03
CA ASN A 222 14.55 -1.05 13.61
C ASN A 222 13.45 -1.14 12.56
N PHE A 223 13.68 -0.64 11.35
CA PHE A 223 12.68 -0.63 10.28
C PHE A 223 12.43 -2.02 9.69
N PRO A 224 13.44 -2.88 9.44
CA PRO A 224 13.15 -4.28 9.12
C PRO A 224 12.37 -4.94 10.24
N LEU A 225 12.66 -4.60 11.50
CA LEU A 225 11.83 -5.07 12.60
C LEU A 225 10.43 -4.49 12.48
N LEU A 226 10.22 -3.21 12.18
CA LEU A 226 8.90 -2.61 11.92
C LEU A 226 8.11 -3.39 10.85
N LEU A 227 8.78 -3.77 9.77
CA LEU A 227 8.21 -4.60 8.71
C LEU A 227 7.97 -6.04 9.17
N LYS A 228 8.73 -6.51 10.16
CA LYS A 228 8.67 -7.84 10.78
C LYS A 228 7.95 -7.84 12.13
N ILE A 229 7.26 -6.77 12.54
CA ILE A 229 6.54 -6.73 13.82
C ILE A 229 5.43 -7.77 13.69
N GLU A 230 5.66 -8.90 14.35
CA GLU A 230 4.74 -10.01 14.61
C GLU A 230 3.73 -10.31 13.52
N LYS A 231 4.12 -10.46 12.23
CA LYS A 231 3.18 -10.80 11.14
C LYS A 231 1.83 -10.06 11.36
N GLU A 232 1.88 -8.76 11.74
CA GLU A 232 0.73 -8.10 12.38
C GLU A 232 -0.46 -8.34 11.48
N ILE A 233 -1.41 -9.11 12.03
CA ILE A 233 -2.48 -9.77 11.30
C ILE A 233 -3.02 -8.74 10.32
N ASN A 234 -2.84 -8.96 9.03
CA ASN A 234 -3.24 -8.02 7.98
C ASN A 234 -4.18 -8.73 7.01
N ASN A 235 -4.91 -7.97 6.21
CA ASN A 235 -5.94 -8.55 5.36
C ASN A 235 -5.36 -9.51 4.31
N SER A 236 -4.09 -9.35 3.90
CA SER A 236 -3.44 -10.30 2.98
C SER A 236 -3.10 -11.61 3.69
N LEU A 237 -2.49 -11.53 4.88
CA LEU A 237 -2.20 -12.71 5.70
C LEU A 237 -3.48 -13.45 6.09
N LEU A 238 -4.52 -12.71 6.49
CA LEU A 238 -5.83 -13.28 6.82
C LEU A 238 -6.46 -13.94 5.60
N GLY A 239 -6.37 -13.32 4.42
CA GLY A 239 -6.86 -13.90 3.16
C GLY A 239 -6.18 -15.22 2.86
N ASP A 240 -4.85 -15.23 2.81
CA ASP A 240 -4.06 -16.45 2.60
C ASP A 240 -4.36 -17.52 3.69
N THR A 241 -4.50 -17.11 4.95
CA THR A 241 -4.80 -18.05 6.06
C THR A 241 -6.21 -18.62 5.97
N ALA A 242 -7.20 -17.82 5.59
CA ALA A 242 -8.59 -18.25 5.40
C ALA A 242 -8.71 -19.19 4.20
N GLU A 243 -8.06 -18.87 3.07
CA GLU A 243 -7.98 -19.75 1.91
C GLU A 243 -7.33 -21.09 2.26
N LEU A 244 -6.21 -21.09 2.99
CA LEU A 244 -5.56 -22.32 3.44
C LEU A 244 -6.44 -23.12 4.40
N ALA A 245 -7.16 -22.46 5.31
CA ALA A 245 -8.10 -23.13 6.21
C ALA A 245 -9.21 -23.86 5.45
N ILE A 246 -9.75 -23.25 4.39
CA ILE A 246 -10.75 -23.91 3.52
C ILE A 246 -10.13 -25.12 2.83
N CYS A 247 -8.91 -24.99 2.29
CA CYS A 247 -8.21 -26.13 1.70
C CYS A 247 -8.09 -27.29 2.70
N ASN A 248 -7.69 -27.01 3.95
CA ASN A 248 -7.53 -28.03 4.97
C ASN A 248 -8.87 -28.67 5.41
N VAL A 249 -9.94 -27.87 5.56
CA VAL A 249 -11.27 -28.35 5.97
C VAL A 249 -11.96 -29.23 4.91
N PHE A 250 -11.58 -29.05 3.64
CA PHE A 250 -12.15 -29.79 2.51
C PHE A 250 -11.15 -30.72 1.82
N GLU A 251 -9.95 -30.88 2.37
CA GLU A 251 -8.88 -31.76 1.86
C GLU A 251 -8.50 -31.44 0.40
N LEU A 252 -8.43 -30.15 0.07
CA LEU A 252 -8.06 -29.67 -1.26
C LEU A 252 -6.55 -29.48 -1.39
N ASP A 253 -6.02 -29.70 -2.58
CA ASP A 253 -4.66 -29.26 -2.93
C ASP A 253 -4.61 -27.73 -2.92
N SER A 254 -3.85 -27.16 -1.98
CA SER A 254 -3.60 -25.71 -1.89
C SER A 254 -2.62 -25.20 -2.96
N GLY A 255 -2.19 -26.09 -3.85
CA GLY A 255 -1.33 -25.84 -5.01
C GLY A 255 0.08 -26.36 -4.75
N ALA A 256 0.37 -27.58 -5.22
CA ALA A 256 1.65 -28.29 -5.04
C ALA A 256 2.95 -27.53 -5.43
N ASN A 257 2.85 -26.38 -6.12
CA ASN A 257 3.99 -25.59 -6.62
C ASN A 257 4.10 -24.17 -6.06
N ASN A 258 3.28 -23.79 -5.06
CA ASN A 258 3.28 -22.42 -4.58
C ASN A 258 3.14 -22.36 -3.06
N ASP A 259 4.29 -22.31 -2.36
CA ASP A 259 4.36 -22.17 -0.91
C ASP A 259 3.74 -20.84 -0.39
N ARG A 260 3.06 -20.02 -1.21
CA ARG A 260 2.44 -18.75 -0.79
C ARG A 260 1.54 -18.94 0.42
N LEU A 261 0.54 -19.81 0.32
CA LEU A 261 -0.43 -20.01 1.40
C LEU A 261 0.27 -20.54 2.66
N LEU A 262 1.17 -21.52 2.51
CA LEU A 262 1.91 -22.12 3.62
C LEU A 262 2.88 -21.13 4.29
N ASN A 263 3.57 -20.30 3.51
CA ASN A 263 4.57 -19.35 4.00
C ASN A 263 3.92 -18.11 4.62
N ASN A 264 2.82 -17.62 4.03
CA ASN A 264 2.17 -16.39 4.47
C ASN A 264 1.22 -16.62 5.65
N SER A 265 0.63 -17.81 5.78
CA SER A 265 -0.31 -18.10 6.86
C SER A 265 0.32 -18.13 8.24
N ASP A 266 -0.46 -17.79 9.27
CA ASP A 266 -0.08 -17.98 10.66
C ASP A 266 -0.71 -19.26 11.23
N ARG A 267 0.06 -20.04 11.98
CA ARG A 267 -0.39 -21.36 12.47
C ARG A 267 -1.51 -21.27 13.52
N ILE A 268 -1.50 -20.24 14.36
CA ILE A 268 -2.51 -20.07 15.40
C ILE A 268 -3.82 -19.61 14.75
N ILE A 269 -3.74 -18.64 13.85
CA ILE A 269 -4.89 -18.09 13.12
C ILE A 269 -5.49 -19.14 12.18
N LEU A 270 -4.64 -19.96 11.52
CA LEU A 270 -5.08 -21.06 10.67
C LEU A 270 -5.99 -22.02 11.44
N LYS A 271 -5.57 -22.48 12.62
CA LYS A 271 -6.37 -23.35 13.48
C LYS A 271 -7.69 -22.69 13.90
N ALA A 272 -7.70 -21.39 14.14
CA ALA A 272 -8.90 -20.65 14.47
C ALA A 272 -9.90 -20.64 13.30
N PHE A 273 -9.44 -20.36 12.08
CA PHE A 273 -10.27 -20.43 10.88
C PHE A 273 -10.74 -21.86 10.58
N GLU A 274 -9.88 -22.87 10.66
CA GLU A 274 -10.24 -24.28 10.46
C GLU A 274 -11.37 -24.69 11.41
N LYS A 275 -11.25 -24.33 12.69
CA LYS A 275 -12.29 -24.58 13.68
C LYS A 275 -13.58 -23.83 13.32
N HIS A 276 -13.50 -22.54 13.02
CA HIS A 276 -14.66 -21.72 12.69
C HIS A 276 -15.40 -22.23 11.44
N TYR A 277 -14.68 -22.52 10.36
CA TYR A 277 -15.26 -23.04 9.12
C TYR A 277 -15.77 -24.46 9.25
N THR A 278 -15.14 -25.31 10.07
CA THR A 278 -15.67 -26.65 10.39
C THR A 278 -16.98 -26.56 11.17
N GLN A 279 -17.05 -25.70 12.18
CA GLN A 279 -18.24 -25.55 13.02
C GLN A 279 -19.43 -24.94 12.27
N ASN A 280 -19.16 -24.06 11.31
CA ASN A 280 -20.20 -23.36 10.53
C ASN A 280 -20.33 -23.88 9.09
N LYS A 281 -19.82 -25.10 8.83
CA LYS A 281 -19.64 -25.67 7.49
C LYS A 281 -20.90 -25.63 6.63
N THR A 282 -22.04 -26.02 7.20
CA THR A 282 -23.33 -26.09 6.48
C THR A 282 -23.85 -24.72 6.07
N ASN A 283 -23.57 -23.68 6.84
CA ASN A 283 -24.09 -22.33 6.58
C ASN A 283 -23.15 -21.53 5.67
N LEU A 284 -21.84 -21.71 5.81
CA LEU A 284 -20.84 -20.97 5.05
C LEU A 284 -20.50 -21.64 3.71
N PHE A 285 -20.75 -22.94 3.57
CA PHE A 285 -20.46 -23.70 2.35
C PHE A 285 -21.67 -24.55 1.95
N PRO A 286 -22.77 -23.92 1.49
CA PRO A 286 -23.95 -24.64 1.00
C PRO A 286 -23.65 -25.49 -0.24
N LEU A 287 -22.58 -25.14 -0.97
CA LEU A 287 -21.96 -25.98 -2.00
C LEU A 287 -20.51 -26.28 -1.57
N LYS A 288 -20.10 -27.53 -1.70
CA LYS A 288 -18.78 -27.98 -1.26
C LYS A 288 -17.69 -27.40 -2.18
N PRO A 289 -16.63 -26.79 -1.65
CA PRO A 289 -15.40 -26.53 -2.41
C PRO A 289 -14.77 -27.82 -2.95
N ILE A 290 -14.43 -27.83 -4.23
CA ILE A 290 -13.83 -28.98 -4.93
C ILE A 290 -12.45 -28.70 -5.52
N LYS A 291 -12.09 -27.43 -5.70
CA LYS A 291 -10.78 -27.02 -6.23
C LYS A 291 -10.42 -25.62 -5.76
N TYR A 292 -9.17 -25.42 -5.37
CA TYR A 292 -8.58 -24.10 -5.13
C TYR A 292 -7.96 -23.53 -6.42
N SER A 293 -8.19 -22.24 -6.66
CA SER A 293 -7.74 -21.50 -7.86
C SER A 293 -7.15 -20.11 -7.56
N GLY A 294 -7.01 -19.71 -6.29
CA GLY A 294 -6.51 -18.39 -5.88
C GLY A 294 -5.05 -18.07 -6.28
N THR A 295 -4.33 -19.04 -6.84
CA THR A 295 -2.99 -18.84 -7.46
C THR A 295 -3.00 -18.88 -8.98
N GLU A 296 -4.13 -19.17 -9.61
CA GLU A 296 -4.23 -19.18 -11.07
C GLU A 296 -4.16 -17.75 -11.62
N LYS A 297 -3.47 -17.58 -12.76
CA LYS A 297 -3.38 -16.30 -13.47
C LYS A 297 -4.62 -16.11 -14.33
N ARG A 298 -5.15 -14.89 -14.39
CA ARG A 298 -6.18 -14.53 -15.39
C ARG A 298 -5.60 -14.49 -16.81
N GLU A 299 -6.49 -14.47 -17.81
CA GLU A 299 -6.18 -14.38 -19.25
C GLU A 299 -5.19 -13.25 -19.59
N ARG A 300 -5.21 -12.13 -18.86
CA ARG A 300 -4.31 -11.00 -19.06
C ARG A 300 -2.82 -11.34 -18.87
N GLY A 301 -2.50 -12.49 -18.28
CA GLY A 301 -1.14 -12.87 -17.91
C GLY A 301 -0.53 -11.92 -16.85
N GLY A 302 0.70 -12.20 -16.43
CA GLY A 302 1.41 -11.41 -15.41
C GLY A 302 1.02 -11.76 -13.96
N TYR A 303 0.77 -10.73 -13.14
CA TYR A 303 0.40 -10.83 -11.72
C TYR A 303 -1.10 -10.63 -11.43
N SER A 304 -1.95 -10.52 -12.47
CA SER A 304 -3.41 -10.44 -12.26
C SER A 304 -3.90 -11.79 -11.71
N LYS A 305 -4.36 -11.77 -10.44
CA LYS A 305 -4.88 -12.94 -9.74
C LYS A 305 -6.30 -13.25 -10.21
N SER A 306 -6.64 -14.54 -10.26
CA SER A 306 -8.02 -14.98 -10.42
C SER A 306 -8.97 -14.22 -9.49
N GLY A 307 -10.16 -13.86 -9.98
CA GLY A 307 -11.26 -13.38 -9.10
C GLY A 307 -11.93 -14.50 -8.32
N VAL A 308 -11.64 -15.74 -8.71
CA VAL A 308 -12.18 -16.96 -8.15
C VAL A 308 -11.09 -17.64 -7.32
N ASP A 309 -11.34 -17.74 -6.01
CA ASP A 309 -10.44 -18.43 -5.08
C ASP A 309 -10.75 -19.92 -5.02
N PHE A 310 -12.03 -20.31 -5.13
CA PHE A 310 -12.47 -21.70 -5.15
C PHE A 310 -13.54 -21.98 -6.20
N PHE A 311 -13.45 -23.13 -6.83
CA PHE A 311 -14.57 -23.77 -7.52
C PHE A 311 -15.32 -24.67 -6.55
N LEU A 312 -16.64 -24.57 -6.57
CA LEU A 312 -17.57 -25.35 -5.78
C LEU A 312 -18.26 -26.40 -6.66
N GLU A 313 -18.96 -27.33 -6.02
CA GLU A 313 -19.89 -28.22 -6.71
C GLU A 313 -20.90 -27.44 -7.58
N LYS A 314 -21.45 -28.11 -8.59
CA LYS A 314 -22.38 -27.53 -9.57
C LYS A 314 -21.76 -26.36 -10.37
N ASN A 315 -20.43 -26.34 -10.50
CA ASN A 315 -19.66 -25.31 -11.21
C ASN A 315 -19.84 -23.89 -10.64
N ALA A 316 -20.28 -23.76 -9.39
CA ALA A 316 -20.34 -22.45 -8.74
C ALA A 316 -18.94 -21.98 -8.32
N THR A 317 -18.81 -20.69 -8.07
CA THR A 317 -17.55 -20.01 -7.77
C THR A 317 -17.61 -19.26 -6.45
N LEU A 318 -16.49 -19.21 -5.73
CA LEU A 318 -16.35 -18.54 -4.45
C LEU A 318 -15.11 -17.65 -4.43
N SER A 319 -15.28 -16.41 -3.97
CA SER A 319 -14.16 -15.56 -3.55
C SER A 319 -14.15 -15.39 -2.03
N VAL A 320 -12.96 -15.25 -1.46
CA VAL A 320 -12.75 -15.06 -0.02
C VAL A 320 -12.29 -13.63 0.23
N LYS A 321 -12.97 -12.94 1.15
CA LYS A 321 -12.61 -11.59 1.60
C LYS A 321 -12.47 -11.58 3.11
N THR A 322 -11.34 -11.09 3.60
CA THR A 322 -11.08 -11.01 5.04
C THR A 322 -10.81 -9.58 5.49
N ASN A 323 -11.31 -9.23 6.69
CA ASN A 323 -11.00 -7.98 7.35
C ASN A 323 -10.53 -8.21 8.78
N LYS A 324 -9.55 -7.41 9.23
CA LYS A 324 -9.12 -7.35 10.64
C LYS A 324 -9.76 -6.25 11.48
N SER A 325 -10.28 -5.21 10.81
CA SER A 325 -10.78 -4.01 11.45
C SER A 325 -12.22 -3.75 11.07
N LYS A 326 -12.93 -3.05 11.95
CA LYS A 326 -14.31 -2.60 11.74
C LYS A 326 -14.46 -1.54 10.64
N SER A 327 -13.39 -1.25 9.90
CA SER A 327 -13.48 -0.43 8.67
C SER A 327 -14.15 -1.19 7.52
N PHE A 328 -14.16 -2.53 7.57
CA PHE A 328 -14.82 -3.41 6.60
C PHE A 328 -14.44 -3.14 5.15
N LYS A 329 -13.24 -2.59 4.92
CA LYS A 329 -12.80 -2.14 3.60
C LYS A 329 -12.46 -3.33 2.70
N VAL A 330 -13.14 -3.47 1.57
CA VAL A 330 -12.91 -4.51 0.56
C VAL A 330 -12.64 -3.87 -0.80
N CYS A 331 -11.61 -4.34 -1.49
CA CYS A 331 -11.29 -3.89 -2.85
C CYS A 331 -12.01 -4.78 -3.87
N PRO A 332 -12.65 -4.20 -4.89
CA PRO A 332 -12.98 -4.94 -6.11
C PRO A 332 -11.70 -5.54 -6.71
N PRO A 333 -11.69 -6.83 -7.11
CA PRO A 333 -10.65 -7.41 -7.95
C PRO A 333 -10.36 -6.55 -9.20
N GLU A 334 -9.08 -6.50 -9.61
CA GLU A 334 -8.53 -5.79 -10.79
C GLU A 334 -8.66 -4.25 -10.81
N VAL A 335 -9.82 -3.71 -10.46
CA VAL A 335 -10.17 -2.29 -10.57
C VAL A 335 -10.19 -1.55 -9.24
N GLY A 336 -9.94 -2.22 -8.13
CA GLY A 336 -9.84 -1.59 -6.81
C GLY A 336 -8.52 -0.87 -6.53
N GLN A 337 -7.43 -1.19 -7.23
CA GLN A 337 -6.12 -0.49 -7.11
C GLN A 337 -5.36 -0.31 -8.45
N PRO A 338 -6.03 -0.03 -9.59
CA PRO A 338 -5.41 0.00 -10.90
C PRO A 338 -4.39 1.13 -11.05
N SER A 339 -3.42 0.93 -11.94
CA SER A 339 -2.69 2.05 -12.52
C SER A 339 -3.58 2.84 -13.49
N PRO A 340 -3.28 4.10 -13.83
CA PRO A 340 -4.08 4.86 -14.81
C PRO A 340 -4.24 4.13 -16.15
N LYS A 341 -3.18 3.46 -16.63
CA LYS A 341 -3.24 2.60 -17.83
C LYS A 341 -4.20 1.41 -17.66
N THR A 342 -4.21 0.79 -16.49
CA THR A 342 -5.16 -0.30 -16.19
C THR A 342 -6.58 0.23 -16.04
N PHE A 343 -6.75 1.42 -15.46
CA PHE A 343 -8.05 2.08 -15.35
C PHE A 343 -8.65 2.34 -16.74
N ASP A 344 -7.85 2.87 -17.67
CA ASP A 344 -8.26 3.06 -19.06
C ASP A 344 -8.71 1.79 -19.75
N LEU A 345 -7.97 0.70 -19.54
CA LEU A 345 -8.32 -0.59 -20.12
C LEU A 345 -9.75 -1.01 -19.79
N HIS A 346 -10.25 -0.69 -18.60
CA HIS A 346 -11.59 -1.08 -18.16
C HIS A 346 -12.66 0.00 -18.41
N PHE A 347 -12.29 1.29 -18.40
CA PHE A 347 -13.27 2.37 -18.31
C PHE A 347 -13.19 3.43 -19.43
N SER A 348 -12.15 3.43 -20.28
CA SER A 348 -12.00 4.48 -21.29
C SER A 348 -13.09 4.47 -22.36
N GLU A 349 -13.61 3.29 -22.71
CA GLU A 349 -14.69 3.13 -23.69
C GLU A 349 -16.08 3.48 -23.13
N LYS A 350 -16.21 3.77 -21.83
CA LYS A 350 -17.49 4.09 -21.20
C LYS A 350 -17.98 5.51 -21.50
N GLY A 351 -17.14 6.37 -22.07
CA GLY A 351 -17.48 7.76 -22.41
C GLY A 351 -17.57 8.71 -21.20
N TRP A 352 -17.07 8.31 -20.03
CA TRP A 352 -17.13 9.14 -18.82
C TRP A 352 -16.03 10.20 -18.76
N TYR A 353 -14.93 9.97 -19.48
CA TYR A 353 -13.76 10.84 -19.55
C TYR A 353 -12.95 10.54 -20.83
N ASP A 354 -12.10 11.48 -21.26
CA ASP A 354 -11.37 11.38 -22.53
C ASP A 354 -10.06 10.57 -22.41
N GLY A 355 -10.16 9.25 -22.22
CA GLY A 355 -9.05 8.29 -22.17
C GLY A 355 -7.80 8.75 -21.39
N ASN A 356 -6.64 8.14 -21.64
CA ASN A 356 -5.33 8.55 -21.09
C ASN A 356 -5.43 9.05 -19.64
N MET A 357 -5.92 8.18 -18.76
CA MET A 357 -6.28 8.51 -17.39
C MET A 357 -5.07 9.11 -16.65
N ASN A 358 -5.35 10.07 -15.79
CA ASN A 358 -4.40 10.67 -14.88
C ASN A 358 -5.10 11.07 -13.57
N GLU A 359 -4.34 11.59 -12.61
CA GLU A 359 -4.88 12.00 -11.32
C GLU A 359 -5.99 13.07 -11.44
N GLU A 360 -5.83 14.08 -12.28
CA GLU A 360 -6.80 15.16 -12.45
C GLU A 360 -8.12 14.65 -13.02
N LYS A 361 -8.06 13.88 -14.11
CA LYS A 361 -9.23 13.25 -14.73
C LYS A 361 -9.95 12.33 -13.76
N PHE A 362 -9.21 11.54 -12.97
CA PHE A 362 -9.79 10.66 -11.97
C PHE A 362 -10.52 11.44 -10.87
N ARG A 363 -9.93 12.53 -10.37
CA ARG A 363 -10.59 13.41 -9.39
C ARG A 363 -11.85 14.02 -9.96
N ASN A 364 -11.81 14.52 -11.19
CA ASN A 364 -12.98 15.08 -11.87
C ASN A 364 -14.09 14.04 -12.06
N LEU A 365 -13.73 12.81 -12.45
CA LEU A 365 -14.65 11.68 -12.57
C LEU A 365 -15.31 11.34 -11.23
N VAL A 366 -14.55 11.30 -10.14
CA VAL A 366 -15.06 10.97 -8.79
C VAL A 366 -15.94 12.09 -8.23
N ARG A 367 -15.68 13.37 -8.56
CA ARG A 367 -16.46 14.51 -8.06
C ARG A 367 -17.78 14.69 -8.79
N ASP A 368 -17.87 14.25 -10.04
CA ASP A 368 -19.11 14.21 -10.81
C ASP A 368 -20.03 13.10 -10.26
N LYS A 369 -21.07 13.48 -9.52
CA LYS A 369 -21.94 12.51 -8.82
C LYS A 369 -22.66 11.56 -9.76
N GLU A 370 -23.02 12.00 -10.97
CA GLU A 370 -23.68 11.15 -11.96
C GLU A 370 -22.72 10.07 -12.44
N LYS A 371 -21.51 10.47 -12.86
CA LYS A 371 -20.48 9.53 -13.33
C LYS A 371 -19.95 8.65 -12.19
N LEU A 372 -19.85 9.19 -10.98
CA LEU A 372 -19.45 8.43 -9.80
C LEU A 372 -20.45 7.29 -9.53
N CYS A 373 -21.76 7.53 -9.64
CA CYS A 373 -22.75 6.46 -9.45
C CYS A 373 -22.58 5.33 -10.47
N LEU A 374 -22.25 5.67 -11.72
CA LEU A 374 -21.94 4.67 -12.77
C LEU A 374 -20.65 3.90 -12.44
N LEU A 375 -19.59 4.61 -12.02
CA LEU A 375 -18.31 4.00 -11.63
C LEU A 375 -18.47 3.06 -10.43
N LEU A 376 -19.19 3.48 -9.39
CA LEU A 376 -19.49 2.65 -8.23
C LEU A 376 -20.27 1.39 -8.62
N SER A 377 -21.23 1.51 -9.54
CA SER A 377 -21.99 0.36 -10.03
C SER A 377 -21.10 -0.66 -10.75
N GLU A 378 -20.15 -0.20 -11.59
CA GLU A 378 -19.17 -1.12 -12.20
C GLU A 378 -18.24 -1.74 -11.14
N TYR A 379 -17.78 -0.97 -10.15
CA TYR A 379 -16.99 -1.51 -9.04
C TYR A 379 -17.73 -2.60 -8.25
N VAL A 380 -19.05 -2.48 -8.05
CA VAL A 380 -19.85 -3.56 -7.46
C VAL A 380 -19.85 -4.80 -8.36
N LYS A 381 -19.98 -4.64 -9.68
CA LYS A 381 -19.91 -5.77 -10.63
C LYS A 381 -18.57 -6.50 -10.56
N PHE A 382 -17.45 -5.76 -10.54
CA PHE A 382 -16.12 -6.35 -10.39
C PHE A 382 -15.94 -7.01 -9.02
N LEU A 383 -16.55 -6.48 -7.96
CA LEU A 383 -16.55 -7.14 -6.66
C LEU A 383 -17.39 -8.43 -6.65
N ASN A 384 -18.47 -8.46 -7.42
CA ASN A 384 -19.48 -9.52 -7.50
C ASN A 384 -19.27 -10.49 -8.69
N GLU A 385 -18.02 -10.82 -8.99
CA GLU A 385 -17.67 -11.73 -10.11
C GLU A 385 -18.04 -13.20 -9.84
N CYS A 386 -17.98 -13.63 -8.57
CA CYS A 386 -18.27 -15.00 -8.15
C CYS A 386 -19.76 -15.19 -7.79
N ASP A 387 -20.21 -16.44 -7.77
CA ASP A 387 -21.56 -16.80 -7.29
C ASP A 387 -21.72 -16.52 -5.79
N TYR A 388 -20.60 -16.65 -5.05
CA TYR A 388 -20.54 -16.37 -3.63
C TYR A 388 -19.29 -15.56 -3.25
N ILE A 389 -19.44 -14.75 -2.21
CA ILE A 389 -18.35 -14.11 -1.48
C ILE A 389 -18.42 -14.57 -0.03
N LEU A 390 -17.40 -15.31 0.43
CA LEU A 390 -17.23 -15.61 1.85
C LEU A 390 -16.48 -14.43 2.48
N TRP A 391 -17.21 -13.64 3.26
CA TRP A 391 -16.66 -12.49 3.96
C TRP A 391 -16.44 -12.82 5.43
N SER A 392 -15.18 -12.78 5.88
CA SER A 392 -14.79 -13.10 7.26
C SER A 392 -14.16 -11.90 7.98
N LEU A 393 -14.73 -11.50 9.11
CA LEU A 393 -14.17 -10.53 10.04
C LEU A 393 -13.42 -11.28 11.15
N PHE A 394 -12.10 -11.10 11.18
CA PHE A 394 -11.23 -11.60 12.24
C PHE A 394 -11.00 -10.49 13.28
N LEU A 395 -11.47 -10.68 14.51
CA LEU A 395 -11.20 -9.76 15.62
C LEU A 395 -10.08 -10.30 16.53
N ASN A 396 -10.03 -11.61 16.73
CA ASN A 396 -8.96 -12.38 17.39
C ASN A 396 -9.21 -13.88 17.16
N GLU A 397 -8.32 -14.73 17.67
CA GLU A 397 -8.35 -16.20 17.46
C GLU A 397 -9.62 -16.87 18.00
N ASN A 398 -10.31 -16.22 18.94
CA ASN A 398 -11.56 -16.72 19.52
C ASN A 398 -12.81 -16.05 18.93
N ASN A 399 -12.64 -15.05 18.07
CA ASN A 399 -13.73 -14.24 17.54
C ASN A 399 -13.55 -13.98 16.04
N ILE A 400 -14.09 -14.93 15.26
CA ILE A 400 -14.22 -14.86 13.81
C ILE A 400 -15.71 -14.86 13.50
N ASN A 401 -16.17 -13.85 12.77
CA ASN A 401 -17.53 -13.78 12.26
C ASN A 401 -17.50 -13.83 10.73
N SER A 402 -18.24 -14.76 10.13
CA SER A 402 -18.28 -14.93 8.68
C SER A 402 -19.70 -14.85 8.16
N LYS A 403 -19.85 -14.21 7.00
CA LYS A 403 -21.09 -14.16 6.23
C LYS A 403 -20.82 -14.66 4.83
N LEU A 404 -21.68 -15.55 4.34
CA LEU A 404 -21.75 -15.89 2.94
C LEU A 404 -22.69 -14.89 2.25
N VAL A 405 -22.19 -14.19 1.24
CA VAL A 405 -22.95 -13.26 0.41
C VAL A 405 -23.16 -13.91 -0.94
N GLY A 406 -24.40 -14.03 -1.38
CA GLY A 406 -24.75 -14.56 -2.69
C GLY A 406 -24.69 -13.46 -3.76
N LYS A 407 -24.50 -13.85 -5.01
CA LYS A 407 -24.44 -12.94 -6.14
C LYS A 407 -25.63 -11.96 -6.21
N SER A 408 -26.83 -12.46 -5.92
CA SER A 408 -28.06 -11.67 -5.90
C SER A 408 -28.08 -10.56 -4.84
N ASP A 409 -27.29 -10.68 -3.76
CA ASP A 409 -27.23 -9.67 -2.69
C ASP A 409 -26.53 -8.38 -3.14
N LEU A 410 -25.74 -8.45 -4.21
CA LEU A 410 -25.00 -7.31 -4.78
C LEU A 410 -25.44 -7.01 -6.22
N GLU A 411 -26.30 -7.85 -6.79
CA GLU A 411 -26.81 -7.67 -8.14
C GLU A 411 -27.76 -6.47 -8.18
N ASN A 412 -27.67 -5.67 -9.24
CA ASN A 412 -28.53 -4.50 -9.46
C ASN A 412 -28.44 -3.39 -8.41
N ILE A 413 -27.42 -3.38 -7.54
CA ILE A 413 -27.14 -2.20 -6.72
C ILE A 413 -26.88 -1.01 -7.64
N THR A 414 -27.70 0.02 -7.47
CA THR A 414 -27.59 1.30 -8.16
C THR A 414 -27.53 2.42 -7.15
N PHE A 415 -26.83 3.50 -7.51
CA PHE A 415 -26.60 4.62 -6.62
C PHE A 415 -27.37 5.84 -7.11
N ASN A 416 -27.99 6.56 -6.18
CA ASN A 416 -28.64 7.83 -6.46
C ASN A 416 -27.65 9.00 -6.23
N PRO A 417 -27.35 9.81 -7.25
CA PRO A 417 -26.46 10.98 -7.14
C PRO A 417 -26.87 11.96 -6.04
N LYS A 418 -28.17 12.10 -5.77
CA LYS A 418 -28.69 13.00 -4.72
C LYS A 418 -28.36 12.54 -3.31
N LEU A 419 -28.05 11.25 -3.13
CA LEU A 419 -27.72 10.64 -1.85
C LEU A 419 -26.21 10.56 -1.60
N ILE A 420 -25.38 11.01 -2.55
CA ILE A 420 -23.92 11.02 -2.43
C ILE A 420 -23.45 12.28 -1.71
N ASP A 421 -22.57 12.11 -0.73
CA ASP A 421 -21.82 13.17 -0.07
C ASP A 421 -20.34 12.80 0.08
N TYR A 422 -19.49 13.78 0.37
CA TYR A 422 -18.04 13.61 0.44
C TYR A 422 -17.48 14.07 1.79
N SER A 423 -16.45 13.39 2.29
CA SER A 423 -15.72 13.86 3.49
C SER A 423 -14.88 15.12 3.25
N ASN A 424 -14.55 15.43 2.00
CA ASN A 424 -13.82 16.61 1.55
C ASN A 424 -14.10 16.83 0.05
N ASP A 425 -13.62 17.94 -0.52
CA ASP A 425 -13.90 18.30 -1.93
C ASP A 425 -13.13 17.46 -2.98
N PHE A 426 -12.18 16.64 -2.52
CA PHE A 426 -11.26 15.82 -3.31
C PHE A 426 -10.45 16.57 -4.39
N THR A 427 -10.32 17.89 -4.28
CA THR A 427 -9.53 18.69 -5.22
C THR A 427 -8.04 18.44 -4.98
N GLU A 428 -7.62 18.59 -3.73
CA GLU A 428 -6.20 18.52 -3.35
C GLU A 428 -5.88 17.36 -2.41
N LYS A 429 -6.85 16.74 -1.73
CA LYS A 429 -6.54 15.69 -0.74
C LYS A 429 -6.19 14.37 -1.43
N SER A 430 -5.23 13.61 -0.90
CA SER A 430 -4.87 12.29 -1.44
C SER A 430 -5.97 11.23 -1.30
N SER A 431 -7.02 11.50 -0.52
CA SER A 431 -8.15 10.60 -0.31
C SER A 431 -9.47 11.34 -0.07
N VAL A 432 -10.58 10.68 -0.40
CA VAL A 432 -11.94 11.11 -0.07
C VAL A 432 -12.79 9.91 0.31
N THR A 433 -13.55 10.04 1.38
CA THR A 433 -14.60 9.07 1.75
C THR A 433 -15.90 9.50 1.10
N ILE A 434 -16.52 8.57 0.37
CA ILE A 434 -17.87 8.70 -0.15
C ILE A 434 -18.85 8.28 0.94
N LYS A 435 -19.81 9.14 1.22
CA LYS A 435 -20.94 8.87 2.10
C LYS A 435 -22.20 8.71 1.27
N TYR A 436 -23.14 7.87 1.73
CA TYR A 436 -24.37 7.56 1.02
C TYR A 436 -25.59 7.57 1.93
N GLY A 437 -26.73 8.02 1.39
CA GLY A 437 -28.03 7.98 2.04
C GLY A 437 -28.26 9.08 3.09
N GLN A 438 -29.47 9.12 3.64
CA GLN A 438 -29.88 10.16 4.60
C GLN A 438 -29.06 10.13 5.91
N ASN A 439 -28.64 8.94 6.32
CA ASN A 439 -27.80 8.76 7.51
C ASN A 439 -26.30 9.01 7.24
N SER A 440 -25.93 9.38 6.00
CA SER A 440 -24.56 9.69 5.60
C SER A 440 -23.56 8.57 5.96
N ILE A 441 -23.93 7.31 5.68
CA ILE A 441 -23.06 6.16 6.00
C ILE A 441 -21.84 6.17 5.08
N SER A 442 -20.66 5.82 5.60
CA SER A 442 -19.45 5.69 4.77
C SER A 442 -19.59 4.51 3.81
N LEU A 443 -19.73 4.78 2.52
CA LEU A 443 -19.92 3.75 1.49
C LEU A 443 -18.57 3.20 0.99
N GLY A 444 -17.57 4.08 0.84
CA GLY A 444 -16.27 3.69 0.33
C GLY A 444 -15.26 4.84 0.36
N GLU A 445 -14.03 4.55 -0.04
CA GLU A 445 -12.93 5.50 -0.01
C GLU A 445 -12.15 5.44 -1.31
N PHE A 446 -11.99 6.60 -1.96
CA PHE A 446 -11.07 6.82 -3.07
C PHE A 446 -9.74 7.36 -2.55
N GLN A 447 -8.63 6.91 -3.14
CA GLN A 447 -7.29 7.39 -2.84
C GLN A 447 -6.49 7.53 -4.13
N VAL A 448 -5.73 8.62 -4.27
CA VAL A 448 -4.75 8.79 -5.34
C VAL A 448 -3.35 8.67 -4.77
N HIS A 449 -2.58 7.76 -5.34
CA HIS A 449 -1.17 7.57 -5.01
C HIS A 449 -0.32 7.83 -6.26
N SER A 450 -0.09 9.11 -6.60
CA SER A 450 0.71 9.51 -7.78
C SER A 450 2.12 8.90 -7.76
N ALA A 451 2.71 8.83 -6.57
CA ALA A 451 4.01 8.19 -6.34
C ALA A 451 4.04 6.69 -6.60
N ARG A 452 2.89 6.01 -6.59
CA ARG A 452 2.76 4.58 -6.86
C ARG A 452 2.06 4.30 -8.19
N ASN A 453 1.76 5.36 -8.93
CA ASN A 453 0.95 5.28 -10.12
C ASN A 453 -0.33 4.44 -9.92
N SER A 454 -1.06 4.67 -8.80
CA SER A 454 -2.22 3.86 -8.42
C SER A 454 -3.43 4.73 -8.05
N LEU A 455 -4.58 4.36 -8.58
CA LEU A 455 -5.90 4.93 -8.32
C LEU A 455 -6.68 3.89 -7.52
N LYS A 456 -6.86 4.12 -6.22
CA LYS A 456 -7.36 3.10 -5.29
C LYS A 456 -8.79 3.41 -4.86
N PHE A 457 -9.61 2.37 -4.80
CA PHE A 457 -10.96 2.40 -4.26
C PHE A 457 -11.27 1.16 -3.41
N ARG A 458 -11.96 1.38 -2.29
CA ARG A 458 -12.42 0.33 -1.36
C ARG A 458 -13.83 0.63 -0.89
N PHE A 459 -14.73 -0.36 -0.98
CA PHE A 459 -16.03 -0.29 -0.34
C PHE A 459 -15.91 -0.57 1.15
N ASN A 460 -16.70 0.12 1.98
CA ASN A 460 -17.10 -0.41 3.27
C ASN A 460 -18.16 -1.49 3.00
N PHE A 461 -17.76 -2.75 3.06
CA PHE A 461 -18.59 -3.85 2.58
C PHE A 461 -19.85 -4.05 3.44
N ASN A 462 -19.76 -3.82 4.75
CA ASN A 462 -20.93 -3.86 5.63
C ASN A 462 -22.00 -2.83 5.23
N ASN A 463 -21.56 -1.61 4.93
CA ASN A 463 -22.46 -0.53 4.54
C ASN A 463 -22.98 -0.73 3.12
N LEU A 464 -22.16 -1.26 2.20
CA LEU A 464 -22.59 -1.64 0.85
C LEU A 464 -23.73 -2.67 0.89
N LEU A 465 -23.65 -3.67 1.77
CA LEU A 465 -24.70 -4.68 1.95
C LEU A 465 -26.00 -4.12 2.58
N SER A 466 -25.98 -2.86 3.02
CA SER A 466 -27.14 -2.16 3.58
C SER A 466 -27.74 -1.14 2.61
N VAL A 467 -27.13 -0.95 1.44
CA VAL A 467 -27.67 -0.16 0.32
C VAL A 467 -28.67 -1.01 -0.43
#